data_AF-A0A9W7DXU0-F1
#
_entry.id   AF-A0A9W7DXU0-F1
#
_cell.length_a   1.000
_cell.length_b   1.000
_cell.length_c   1.000
_cell.angle_alpha   90.00
_cell.angle_beta   90.00
_cell.angle_gamma   90.00
#
_symmetry.space_group_name_H-M   'P 1'
#
loop_
_entity.id
_entity.type
_entity.pdbx_description
1 polymer ?
#
loop_
_entity_poly.entity_id
_entity_poly.type
_entity_poly.pdbx_seq_one_letter_code
_entity_poly.pdbx_strand_id
1 'polypeptide(L)'
;MVLGDKDEVLGFVAEWYDPRPQLKRKFLLKYYSATHDAEMTELSKQRCFLKRSKLPSTVVPSDFSIGSQVLIYGRELQIIDYADPLTRTKLAPKSEQTSIWIAPERYAVCGTILSDCERNGYMVTKVKTIDNGAGVGLAVSLKGFGAISGTASLLSPYAGGVLCAESLLDVQTMESQYFGGTETTATLDSCTCVVIKPHAVKAKVSGDIISTIMGQGYEISAMQSFILERASAAEFLEVYKGVVQDYQTHVDEFTTGIVIAMEVRAESAVSTFRSSAGPWDVEMAKELYPKSIRGKHGVDNIRNAVHCTDLPEDGQSECEYFFDLLQN
;
A
#
# COMPACT_ATOMS: atom_id res chain seq x y z
N MET A 1 -36.20 -17.03 -19.09
CA MET A 1 -35.38 -17.99 -18.31
C MET A 1 -33.98 -17.41 -18.26
N VAL A 2 -33.66 -16.70 -17.18
CA VAL A 2 -32.34 -16.06 -17.00
C VAL A 2 -31.38 -17.15 -16.57
N LEU A 3 -30.37 -17.43 -17.38
CA LEU A 3 -29.23 -18.28 -17.00
C LEU A 3 -28.59 -17.62 -15.77
N GLY A 4 -28.73 -18.26 -14.61
CA GLY A 4 -28.11 -17.80 -13.38
C GLY A 4 -26.60 -17.71 -13.56
N ASP A 5 -26.04 -16.57 -13.16
CA ASP A 5 -24.61 -16.35 -13.07
C ASP A 5 -24.02 -17.47 -12.19
N LYS A 6 -23.27 -18.39 -12.79
CA LYS A 6 -22.61 -19.47 -12.06
C LYS A 6 -21.57 -18.82 -11.15
N ASP A 7 -21.49 -19.25 -9.89
CA ASP A 7 -20.43 -18.94 -8.91
C ASP A 7 -19.11 -18.67 -9.63
N GLU A 8 -18.73 -17.38 -9.74
CA GLU A 8 -17.49 -17.00 -10.39
C GLU A 8 -16.33 -17.40 -9.47
N VAL A 9 -15.56 -18.39 -9.90
CA VAL A 9 -14.40 -18.90 -9.18
C VAL A 9 -13.13 -18.42 -9.87
N LEU A 10 -12.29 -17.73 -9.09
CA LEU A 10 -10.97 -17.27 -9.52
C LEU A 10 -9.90 -18.13 -8.83
N GLY A 11 -9.01 -18.72 -9.63
CA GLY A 11 -7.96 -19.62 -9.17
C GLY A 11 -6.59 -18.95 -9.13
N PHE A 12 -5.92 -19.03 -7.98
CA PHE A 12 -4.60 -18.46 -7.74
C PHE A 12 -3.64 -19.50 -7.16
N VAL A 13 -2.36 -19.33 -7.47
CA VAL A 13 -1.26 -19.96 -6.75
C VAL A 13 -0.79 -18.94 -5.71
N ALA A 14 -0.89 -19.30 -4.44
CA ALA A 14 -0.45 -18.47 -3.33
C ALA A 14 0.69 -19.15 -2.56
N GLU A 15 1.66 -18.36 -2.10
CA GLU A 15 2.77 -18.81 -1.26
C GLU A 15 2.58 -18.30 0.17
N TRP A 16 2.90 -19.13 1.15
CA TRP A 16 2.90 -18.78 2.57
C TRP A 16 4.18 -19.32 3.22
N TYR A 17 4.83 -18.48 4.01
CA TYR A 17 5.94 -18.91 4.85
C TYR A 17 5.38 -19.51 6.16
N ASP A 18 5.59 -20.80 6.36
CA ASP A 18 5.21 -21.48 7.60
C ASP A 18 6.37 -21.38 8.61
N PRO A 19 6.22 -20.59 9.70
CA PRO A 19 7.33 -20.31 10.62
C PRO A 19 7.76 -21.51 11.45
N ARG A 20 6.90 -22.55 11.59
CA ARG A 20 7.25 -23.74 12.39
C ARG A 20 8.27 -24.64 11.69
N PRO A 21 8.03 -25.10 10.44
CA PRO A 21 9.03 -25.82 9.67
C PRO A 21 10.00 -24.89 8.94
N GLN A 22 9.82 -23.56 9.00
CA GLN A 22 10.60 -22.55 8.26
C GLN A 22 10.62 -22.83 6.74
N LEU A 23 9.46 -23.20 6.20
CA LEU A 23 9.32 -23.65 4.82
C LEU A 23 8.23 -22.86 4.10
N LYS A 24 8.53 -22.46 2.86
CA LYS A 24 7.56 -21.87 1.95
C LYS A 24 6.65 -22.97 1.39
N ARG A 25 5.34 -22.80 1.58
CA ARG A 25 4.31 -23.70 1.08
C ARG A 25 3.52 -23.01 -0.01
N LYS A 26 3.20 -23.75 -1.07
CA LYS A 26 2.34 -23.27 -2.16
C LYS A 26 0.94 -23.86 -2.06
N PHE A 27 -0.05 -23.03 -2.26
CA PHE A 27 -1.47 -23.35 -2.16
C PHE A 27 -2.16 -23.01 -3.47
N LEU A 28 -3.10 -23.87 -3.85
CA LEU A 28 -4.18 -23.50 -4.75
C LEU A 28 -5.21 -22.74 -3.91
N LEU A 29 -5.32 -21.43 -4.13
CA LEU A 29 -6.32 -20.57 -3.52
C LEU A 29 -7.44 -20.34 -4.52
N LYS A 30 -8.65 -20.78 -4.18
CA LYS A 30 -9.85 -20.49 -4.96
C LYS A 30 -10.66 -19.42 -4.25
N TYR A 31 -10.95 -18.34 -4.95
CA TYR A 31 -11.80 -17.25 -4.48
C TYR A 31 -13.14 -17.29 -5.20
N TYR A 32 -14.23 -17.32 -4.43
CA TYR A 32 -15.60 -17.33 -4.92
C TYR A 32 -16.14 -15.90 -4.81
N SER A 33 -16.05 -15.12 -5.88
CA SER A 33 -16.31 -13.67 -5.85
C SER A 33 -17.77 -13.34 -5.46
N ALA A 34 -18.72 -14.13 -5.96
CA ALA A 34 -20.15 -13.93 -5.70
C ALA A 34 -20.54 -14.13 -4.22
N THR A 35 -19.89 -15.07 -3.53
CA THR A 35 -20.20 -15.39 -2.13
C THR A 35 -19.18 -14.84 -1.15
N HIS A 36 -18.06 -14.27 -1.61
CA HIS A 36 -16.96 -13.83 -0.75
C HIS A 36 -16.41 -14.96 0.15
N ASP A 37 -16.23 -16.14 -0.44
CA ASP A 37 -15.63 -17.30 0.22
C ASP A 37 -14.26 -17.63 -0.38
N ALA A 38 -13.42 -18.34 0.38
CA ALA A 38 -12.19 -18.93 -0.13
C ALA A 38 -12.03 -20.41 0.27
N GLU A 39 -11.35 -21.16 -0.59
CA GLU A 39 -10.89 -22.54 -0.36
C GLU A 39 -9.39 -22.62 -0.65
N MET A 40 -8.63 -23.37 0.16
CA MET A 40 -7.20 -23.60 -0.06
C MET A 40 -6.83 -25.08 -0.03
N THR A 41 -6.03 -25.48 -1.02
CA THR A 41 -5.44 -26.83 -1.12
C THR A 41 -3.93 -26.73 -1.21
N GLU A 42 -3.21 -27.44 -0.34
CA GLU A 42 -1.74 -27.49 -0.38
C GLU A 42 -1.29 -28.26 -1.63
N LEU A 43 -0.56 -27.60 -2.53
CA LEU A 43 -0.23 -28.15 -3.85
C LEU A 43 0.70 -29.37 -3.78
N SER A 44 1.63 -29.39 -2.82
CA SER A 44 2.60 -30.48 -2.65
C SER A 44 1.95 -31.78 -2.14
N LYS A 45 0.90 -31.68 -1.32
CA LYS A 45 0.25 -32.82 -0.66
C LYS A 45 -1.15 -33.09 -1.20
N GLN A 46 -1.65 -32.25 -2.10
CA GLN A 46 -3.03 -32.28 -2.60
C GLN A 46 -4.07 -32.39 -1.48
N ARG A 47 -3.76 -31.77 -0.33
CA ARG A 47 -4.58 -31.87 0.88
C ARG A 47 -5.31 -30.55 1.10
N CYS A 48 -6.62 -30.65 1.32
CA CYS A 48 -7.43 -29.51 1.75
C CYS A 48 -6.81 -28.91 3.01
N PHE A 49 -6.49 -27.62 2.94
CA PHE A 49 -5.91 -26.86 4.04
C PHE A 49 -6.95 -25.93 4.67
N LEU A 50 -7.79 -25.31 3.83
CA LEU A 50 -8.95 -24.53 4.24
C LEU A 50 -10.15 -24.97 3.40
N LYS A 51 -11.19 -25.49 4.04
CA LYS A 51 -12.48 -25.76 3.37
C LYS A 51 -13.15 -24.44 3.00
N ARG A 52 -14.00 -24.42 1.95
CA ARG A 52 -14.77 -23.23 1.55
C ARG A 52 -15.38 -22.54 2.78
N SER A 53 -14.86 -21.35 3.08
CA SER A 53 -15.24 -20.58 4.27
C SER A 53 -15.33 -19.09 3.92
N LYS A 54 -16.22 -18.38 4.60
CA LYS A 54 -16.45 -16.93 4.44
C LYS A 54 -15.20 -16.13 4.82
N LEU A 55 -14.69 -15.34 3.89
CA LEU A 55 -13.52 -14.51 4.15
C LEU A 55 -13.83 -13.43 5.21
N PRO A 56 -12.84 -13.04 6.03
CA PRO A 56 -12.96 -11.88 6.91
C PRO A 56 -13.29 -10.62 6.12
N SER A 57 -14.06 -9.69 6.72
CA SER A 57 -14.41 -8.40 6.08
C SER A 57 -13.22 -7.48 5.81
N THR A 58 -12.04 -7.82 6.32
CA THR A 58 -10.76 -7.15 6.04
C THR A 58 -10.18 -7.53 4.68
N VAL A 59 -10.60 -8.66 4.09
CA VAL A 59 -10.17 -9.10 2.76
C VAL A 59 -11.11 -8.52 1.72
N VAL A 60 -10.57 -7.92 0.65
CA VAL A 60 -11.35 -7.28 -0.41
C VAL A 60 -11.06 -7.91 -1.78
N PRO A 61 -11.97 -7.81 -2.77
CA PRO A 61 -11.75 -8.41 -4.10
C PRO A 61 -10.46 -7.97 -4.79
N SER A 62 -9.99 -6.75 -4.54
CA SER A 62 -8.73 -6.22 -5.07
C SER A 62 -7.48 -6.91 -4.52
N ASP A 63 -7.58 -7.63 -3.40
CA ASP A 63 -6.47 -8.40 -2.83
C ASP A 63 -6.13 -9.63 -3.69
N PHE A 64 -7.05 -10.05 -4.57
CA PHE A 64 -6.90 -11.21 -5.44
C PHE A 64 -6.22 -10.84 -6.78
N SER A 65 -4.96 -10.41 -6.69
CA SER A 65 -4.16 -10.04 -7.86
C SER A 65 -2.71 -10.51 -7.72
N ILE A 66 -2.02 -10.76 -8.84
CA ILE A 66 -0.61 -11.22 -8.79
C ILE A 66 0.28 -10.18 -8.08
N GLY A 67 1.10 -10.64 -7.14
CA GLY A 67 1.98 -9.83 -6.30
C GLY A 67 1.32 -9.33 -5.02
N SER A 68 -0.01 -9.38 -4.90
CA SER A 68 -0.72 -8.96 -3.69
C SER A 68 -0.46 -9.90 -2.52
N GLN A 69 -0.48 -9.35 -1.31
CA GLN A 69 -0.57 -10.12 -0.08
C GLN A 69 -2.00 -10.08 0.47
N VAL A 70 -2.46 -11.22 0.98
CA VAL A 70 -3.79 -11.36 1.57
C VAL A 70 -3.71 -12.12 2.89
N LEU A 71 -4.23 -11.50 3.95
CA LEU A 71 -4.28 -12.10 5.29
C LEU A 71 -5.56 -12.94 5.44
N ILE A 72 -5.43 -14.26 5.34
CA ILE A 72 -6.56 -15.19 5.46
C ILE A 72 -6.41 -16.01 6.75
N TYR A 73 -7.27 -15.73 7.75
CA TYR A 73 -7.29 -16.42 9.05
C TYR A 73 -5.91 -16.51 9.72
N GLY A 74 -5.22 -15.36 9.82
CA GLY A 74 -3.91 -15.24 10.46
C GLY A 74 -2.73 -15.78 9.63
N ARG A 75 -2.92 -15.98 8.32
CA ARG A 75 -1.86 -16.38 7.39
C ARG A 75 -1.73 -15.36 6.28
N GLU A 76 -0.55 -14.80 6.15
CA GLU A 76 -0.19 -13.83 5.11
C GLU A 76 0.22 -14.57 3.85
N LEU A 77 -0.67 -14.62 2.87
CA LEU A 77 -0.47 -15.32 1.62
C LEU A 77 -0.02 -14.34 0.55
N GLN A 78 1.08 -14.61 -0.13
CA GLN A 78 1.49 -13.88 -1.33
C GLN A 78 0.92 -14.56 -2.57
N ILE A 79 0.13 -13.85 -3.37
CA ILE A 79 -0.40 -14.37 -4.64
C ILE A 79 0.70 -14.28 -5.71
N ILE A 80 1.16 -15.42 -6.21
CA ILE A 80 2.33 -15.49 -7.10
C ILE A 80 2.00 -15.85 -8.55
N ASP A 81 0.88 -16.54 -8.80
CA ASP A 81 0.45 -16.86 -10.17
C ASP A 81 -1.06 -17.13 -10.25
N TYR A 82 -1.60 -17.21 -11.46
CA TYR A 82 -2.93 -17.72 -11.72
C TYR A 82 -2.91 -19.25 -11.77
N ALA A 83 -3.85 -19.89 -11.10
CA ALA A 83 -3.92 -21.36 -11.08
C ALA A 83 -4.49 -21.95 -12.37
N ASP A 84 -5.22 -21.15 -13.15
CA ASP A 84 -5.90 -21.62 -14.36
C ASP A 84 -5.92 -20.57 -15.49
N PRO A 85 -6.00 -21.01 -16.75
CA PRO A 85 -6.03 -20.10 -17.90
C PRO A 85 -7.23 -19.16 -17.93
N LEU A 86 -8.39 -19.56 -17.40
CA LEU A 86 -9.61 -18.73 -17.41
C LEU A 86 -9.42 -17.50 -16.52
N THR A 87 -8.94 -17.71 -15.30
CA THR A 87 -8.57 -16.64 -14.36
C THR A 87 -7.47 -15.76 -14.97
N ARG A 88 -6.45 -16.36 -15.59
CA ARG A 88 -5.39 -15.60 -16.29
C ARG A 88 -5.95 -14.71 -17.37
N THR A 89 -6.75 -15.22 -18.31
CA THR A 89 -7.35 -14.42 -19.38
C THR A 89 -8.25 -13.32 -18.85
N LYS A 90 -8.94 -13.56 -17.72
CA LYS A 90 -9.85 -12.59 -17.11
C LYS A 90 -9.13 -11.46 -16.37
N LEU A 91 -8.01 -11.77 -15.69
CA LEU A 91 -7.34 -10.85 -14.77
C LEU A 91 -5.99 -10.33 -15.27
N ALA A 92 -5.24 -11.09 -16.07
CA ALA A 92 -3.93 -10.67 -16.56
C ALA A 92 -3.97 -9.37 -17.38
N PRO A 93 -4.95 -9.14 -18.28
CA PRO A 93 -5.06 -7.86 -18.97
C PRO A 93 -5.32 -6.67 -18.02
N LYS A 94 -5.91 -6.92 -16.85
CA LYS A 94 -6.18 -5.91 -15.81
C LYS A 94 -5.02 -5.70 -14.85
N SER A 95 -3.90 -6.40 -15.08
CA SER A 95 -2.77 -6.55 -14.15
C SER A 95 -1.46 -6.19 -14.85
N GLU A 96 -1.48 -5.26 -15.81
CA GLU A 96 -0.26 -4.68 -16.38
C GLU A 96 0.37 -3.74 -15.36
N GLN A 97 1.70 -3.73 -15.31
CA GLN A 97 2.48 -2.86 -14.43
C GLN A 97 3.25 -1.84 -15.28
N THR A 98 3.39 -0.63 -14.75
CA THR A 98 4.17 0.45 -15.35
C THR A 98 4.92 1.20 -14.25
N SER A 99 5.94 1.95 -14.65
CA SER A 99 6.71 2.81 -13.76
C SER A 99 6.68 4.23 -14.29
N ILE A 100 6.55 5.18 -13.37
CA ILE A 100 6.63 6.60 -13.67
C ILE A 100 7.67 7.26 -12.74
N TRP A 101 8.32 8.29 -13.25
CA TRP A 101 9.22 9.16 -12.51
C TRP A 101 8.66 10.57 -12.51
N ILE A 102 8.47 11.14 -11.33
CA ILE A 102 8.08 12.53 -11.13
C ILE A 102 9.33 13.30 -10.71
N ALA A 103 9.82 14.17 -11.60
CA ALA A 103 11.04 14.92 -11.41
C ALA A 103 10.90 15.99 -10.30
N PRO A 104 12.01 16.49 -9.74
CA PRO A 104 11.99 17.43 -8.61
C PRO A 104 11.11 18.68 -8.84
N GLU A 105 11.10 19.22 -10.05
CA GLU A 105 10.28 20.37 -10.45
C GLU A 105 8.76 20.10 -10.41
N ARG A 106 8.34 18.83 -10.36
CA ARG A 106 6.95 18.40 -10.22
C ARG A 106 6.67 17.72 -8.88
N TYR A 107 7.65 17.60 -8.00
CA TYR A 107 7.49 16.89 -6.72
C TYR A 107 6.39 17.50 -5.84
N ALA A 108 6.28 18.83 -5.81
CA ALA A 108 5.25 19.54 -5.05
C ALA A 108 3.80 19.24 -5.47
N VAL A 109 3.59 18.65 -6.66
CA VAL A 109 2.26 18.25 -7.17
C VAL A 109 2.14 16.73 -7.32
N CYS A 110 3.06 15.94 -6.75
CA CYS A 110 3.06 14.48 -6.88
C CYS A 110 1.79 13.83 -6.33
N GLY A 111 1.21 14.36 -5.25
CA GLY A 111 -0.07 13.88 -4.71
C GLY A 111 -1.23 14.03 -5.70
N THR A 112 -1.27 15.13 -6.45
CA THR A 112 -2.29 15.35 -7.49
C THR A 112 -2.11 14.38 -8.66
N ILE A 113 -0.86 14.17 -9.10
CA ILE A 113 -0.52 13.20 -10.15
C ILE A 113 -0.93 11.78 -9.74
N LEU A 114 -0.60 11.37 -8.52
CA LEU A 114 -1.01 10.07 -7.96
C LEU A 114 -2.53 9.95 -7.85
N SER A 115 -3.21 11.01 -7.42
CA SER A 115 -4.68 11.04 -7.34
C SER A 115 -5.32 10.82 -8.70
N ASP A 116 -4.78 11.43 -9.76
CA ASP A 116 -5.28 11.26 -11.13
C ASP A 116 -5.09 9.81 -11.60
N CYS A 117 -3.93 9.20 -11.33
CA CYS A 117 -3.69 7.79 -11.60
C CYS A 117 -4.69 6.88 -10.86
N GLU A 118 -4.85 7.10 -9.55
CA GLU A 118 -5.75 6.33 -8.69
C GLU A 118 -7.23 6.43 -9.14
N ARG A 119 -7.69 7.64 -9.49
CA ARG A 119 -9.05 7.89 -10.03
C ARG A 119 -9.29 7.22 -11.39
N ASN A 120 -8.24 7.03 -12.19
CA ASN A 120 -8.30 6.31 -13.46
C ASN A 120 -8.10 4.79 -13.30
N GLY A 121 -8.13 4.30 -12.06
CA GLY A 121 -8.18 2.88 -11.77
C GLY A 121 -6.83 2.21 -11.57
N TYR A 122 -5.72 2.96 -11.62
CA TYR A 122 -4.40 2.43 -11.30
C TYR A 122 -4.23 2.25 -9.78
N MET A 123 -3.49 1.22 -9.38
CA MET A 123 -3.11 0.95 -8.00
C MET A 123 -1.63 1.24 -7.83
N VAL A 124 -1.28 1.96 -6.77
CA VAL A 124 0.11 2.14 -6.37
C VAL A 124 0.65 0.83 -5.82
N THR A 125 1.74 0.34 -6.42
CA THR A 125 2.44 -0.88 -5.98
C THR A 125 3.77 -0.59 -5.30
N LYS A 126 4.45 0.49 -5.71
CA LYS A 126 5.65 0.99 -5.03
C LYS A 126 5.72 2.51 -5.13
N VAL A 127 6.29 3.14 -4.10
CA VAL A 127 6.75 4.52 -4.14
C VAL A 127 8.12 4.62 -3.50
N LYS A 128 8.97 5.49 -4.01
CA LYS A 128 10.27 5.82 -3.40
C LYS A 128 10.70 7.22 -3.80
N THR A 129 11.02 8.08 -2.84
CA THR A 129 11.72 9.34 -3.09
C THR A 129 13.18 9.08 -3.42
N ILE A 130 13.71 9.82 -4.39
CA ILE A 130 15.09 9.67 -4.84
C ILE A 130 15.66 11.06 -5.08
N ASP A 131 16.81 11.34 -4.51
CA ASP A 131 17.61 12.51 -4.88
C ASP A 131 18.50 12.15 -6.07
N ASN A 132 18.29 12.83 -7.20
CA ASN A 132 19.06 12.61 -8.42
C ASN A 132 20.22 13.62 -8.58
N GLY A 133 20.54 14.38 -7.54
CA GLY A 133 21.54 15.44 -7.52
C GLY A 133 21.01 16.80 -7.99
N ALA A 134 19.86 16.85 -8.68
CA ALA A 134 19.13 18.09 -8.98
C ALA A 134 18.03 18.38 -7.96
N GLY A 135 17.70 17.42 -7.10
CA GLY A 135 16.70 17.51 -6.05
C GLY A 135 15.95 16.19 -5.86
N VAL A 136 15.00 16.19 -4.92
CA VAL A 136 14.17 15.03 -4.59
C VAL A 136 13.02 14.90 -5.60
N GLY A 137 12.97 13.77 -6.31
CA GLY A 137 11.82 13.35 -7.12
C GLY A 137 11.15 12.10 -6.54
N LEU A 138 10.09 11.63 -7.19
CA LEU A 138 9.31 10.47 -6.77
C LEU A 138 9.23 9.42 -7.88
N ALA A 139 9.77 8.23 -7.62
CA ALA A 139 9.52 7.05 -8.42
C ALA A 139 8.25 6.35 -7.94
N VAL A 140 7.39 5.96 -8.88
CA VAL A 140 6.12 5.29 -8.59
C VAL A 140 5.95 4.09 -9.53
N SER A 141 5.63 2.95 -8.95
CA SER A 141 5.18 1.77 -9.67
C SER A 141 3.66 1.69 -9.56
N LEU A 142 3.01 1.51 -10.71
CA LEU A 142 1.56 1.47 -10.85
C LEU A 142 1.12 0.17 -11.52
N LYS A 143 -0.05 -0.32 -11.12
CA LYS A 143 -0.67 -1.51 -11.69
C LYS A 143 -2.10 -1.23 -12.14
N GLY A 144 -2.48 -1.69 -13.33
CA GLY A 144 -3.85 -1.58 -13.83
C GLY A 144 -4.01 -2.07 -15.26
N PHE A 145 -5.20 -1.86 -15.82
CA PHE A 145 -5.48 -2.19 -17.21
C PHE A 145 -4.79 -1.20 -18.14
N GLY A 146 -3.99 -1.71 -19.10
CA GLY A 146 -3.26 -0.88 -20.05
C GLY A 146 -2.36 0.14 -19.34
N ALA A 147 -1.72 -0.25 -18.24
CA ALA A 147 -0.89 0.61 -17.42
C ALA A 147 0.17 1.38 -18.23
N ILE A 148 0.87 0.74 -19.17
CA ILE A 148 1.95 1.42 -19.92
C ILE A 148 1.39 2.53 -20.81
N SER A 149 0.49 2.17 -21.73
CA SER A 149 -0.09 3.14 -22.69
C SER A 149 -1.05 4.14 -22.04
N GLY A 150 -1.79 3.70 -21.02
CA GLY A 150 -2.81 4.48 -20.36
C GLY A 150 -2.23 5.53 -19.41
N THR A 151 -1.18 5.24 -18.64
CA THR A 151 -0.54 6.27 -17.80
C THR A 151 0.17 7.31 -18.64
N ALA A 152 0.85 6.93 -19.74
CA ALA A 152 1.48 7.87 -20.66
C ALA A 152 0.46 8.86 -21.25
N SER A 153 -0.71 8.37 -21.65
CA SER A 153 -1.80 9.22 -22.15
C SER A 153 -2.37 10.13 -21.06
N LEU A 154 -2.65 9.56 -19.88
CA LEU A 154 -3.22 10.27 -18.73
C LEU A 154 -2.30 11.39 -18.24
N LEU A 155 -1.00 11.15 -18.19
CA LEU A 155 -0.02 12.06 -17.59
C LEU A 155 0.60 13.02 -18.62
N SER A 156 0.16 12.98 -19.87
CA SER A 156 0.57 13.95 -20.91
C SER A 156 0.38 15.42 -20.53
N PRO A 157 -0.62 15.86 -19.72
CA PRO A 157 -0.70 17.25 -19.25
C PRO A 157 0.44 17.66 -18.31
N TYR A 158 1.11 16.69 -17.69
CA TYR A 158 2.26 16.87 -16.81
C TYR A 158 3.60 16.71 -17.55
N ALA A 159 3.59 16.70 -18.88
CA ALA A 159 4.80 16.60 -19.70
C ALA A 159 5.85 17.68 -19.33
N GLY A 160 7.14 17.32 -19.41
CA GLY A 160 8.25 18.19 -19.01
C GLY A 160 8.61 18.13 -17.52
N GLY A 161 8.33 17.00 -16.87
CA GLY A 161 8.68 16.74 -15.46
C GLY A 161 8.09 15.43 -14.93
N VAL A 162 7.32 14.71 -15.75
CA VAL A 162 6.91 13.33 -15.49
C VAL A 162 7.38 12.46 -16.66
N LEU A 163 8.12 11.40 -16.36
CA LEU A 163 8.53 10.38 -17.33
C LEU A 163 7.71 9.12 -17.08
N CYS A 164 7.10 8.56 -18.13
CA CYS A 164 6.38 7.30 -18.07
C CYS A 164 7.15 6.25 -18.86
N ALA A 165 7.17 5.00 -18.38
CA ALA A 165 7.65 3.89 -19.18
C ALA A 165 6.81 3.74 -20.46
N GLU A 166 7.46 3.57 -21.61
CA GLU A 166 6.78 3.42 -22.92
C GLU A 166 6.75 1.95 -23.38
N SER A 167 7.55 1.10 -22.74
CA SER A 167 7.66 -0.33 -23.03
C SER A 167 7.92 -1.16 -21.78
N LEU A 168 7.74 -2.48 -21.87
CA LEU A 168 8.07 -3.41 -20.78
C LEU A 168 9.56 -3.35 -20.40
N LEU A 169 10.44 -3.06 -21.37
CA LEU A 169 11.87 -2.90 -21.10
C LEU A 169 12.12 -1.67 -20.24
N ASP A 170 11.46 -0.54 -20.54
CA ASP A 170 11.57 0.67 -19.74
C ASP A 170 11.06 0.46 -18.32
N VAL A 171 9.94 -0.28 -18.16
CA VAL A 171 9.42 -0.66 -16.83
C VAL A 171 10.49 -1.41 -16.04
N GLN A 172 11.14 -2.41 -16.65
CA GLN A 172 12.20 -3.19 -16.00
C GLN A 172 13.41 -2.34 -15.62
N THR A 173 13.85 -1.46 -16.52
CA THR A 173 14.97 -0.53 -16.29
C THR A 173 14.66 0.44 -15.15
N MET A 174 13.49 1.09 -15.19
CA MET A 174 13.05 2.02 -14.14
C MET A 174 12.87 1.32 -12.80
N GLU A 175 12.31 0.11 -12.78
CA GLU A 175 12.15 -0.67 -11.54
C GLU A 175 13.51 -0.99 -10.91
N SER A 176 14.46 -1.46 -11.71
CA SER A 176 15.82 -1.76 -11.25
C SER A 176 16.54 -0.50 -10.78
N GLN A 177 16.39 0.61 -11.50
CA GLN A 177 17.07 1.86 -11.20
C GLN A 177 16.54 2.52 -9.94
N TYR A 178 15.22 2.56 -9.76
CA TYR A 178 14.58 3.36 -8.71
C TYR A 178 14.26 2.57 -7.45
N PHE A 179 13.97 1.28 -7.55
CA PHE A 179 13.59 0.46 -6.39
C PHE A 179 14.64 -0.59 -6.03
N GLY A 180 15.81 -0.58 -6.67
CA GLY A 180 16.91 -1.50 -6.39
C GLY A 180 17.87 -1.07 -5.28
N GLY A 181 17.94 0.23 -4.97
CA GLY A 181 18.85 0.79 -3.97
C GLY A 181 18.22 0.98 -2.58
N THR A 182 19.06 1.19 -1.58
CA THR A 182 18.69 1.45 -0.17
C THR A 182 18.91 2.90 0.24
N GLU A 183 19.23 3.79 -0.70
CA GLU A 183 19.40 5.21 -0.38
C GLU A 183 18.07 5.81 0.06
N THR A 184 18.12 6.63 1.11
CA THR A 184 16.99 7.40 1.62
C THR A 184 17.20 8.89 1.43
N THR A 185 16.11 9.63 1.24
CA THR A 185 16.10 11.09 1.22
C THR A 185 15.69 11.69 2.58
N ALA A 186 15.51 10.85 3.61
CA ALA A 186 15.12 11.30 4.94
C ALA A 186 16.23 12.14 5.58
N THR A 187 15.86 13.23 6.24
CA THR A 187 16.79 14.16 6.90
C THR A 187 16.79 14.01 8.42
N LEU A 188 15.79 13.34 8.99
CA LEU A 188 15.68 12.96 10.40
C LEU A 188 15.70 14.14 11.36
N ASP A 189 15.13 15.27 10.95
CA ASP A 189 15.10 16.51 11.74
C ASP A 189 13.75 17.23 11.64
N SER A 190 13.26 17.73 12.79
CA SER A 190 11.97 18.45 12.90
C SER A 190 10.83 17.73 12.17
N CYS A 191 10.75 16.41 12.36
CA CYS A 191 9.89 15.53 11.58
C CYS A 191 8.89 14.75 12.43
N THR A 192 7.91 14.18 11.75
CA THR A 192 6.99 13.17 12.26
C THR A 192 6.91 12.04 11.24
N CYS A 193 6.83 10.81 11.72
CA CYS A 193 6.55 9.68 10.85
C CYS A 193 5.05 9.62 10.56
N VAL A 194 4.72 9.46 9.28
CA VAL A 194 3.34 9.29 8.81
C VAL A 194 3.27 8.06 7.95
N VAL A 195 2.35 7.14 8.27
CA VAL A 195 2.19 5.91 7.50
C VAL A 195 0.76 5.84 6.95
N ILE A 196 0.63 5.87 5.61
CA ILE A 196 -0.62 5.55 4.93
C ILE A 196 -0.85 4.04 5.05
N LYS A 197 -1.96 3.67 5.69
CA LYS A 197 -2.28 2.27 6.00
C LYS A 197 -2.77 1.50 4.77
N PRO A 198 -2.69 0.16 4.79
CA PRO A 198 -2.99 -0.64 3.60
C PRO A 198 -4.41 -0.47 3.08
N HIS A 199 -5.43 -0.34 3.93
CA HIS A 199 -6.79 -0.08 3.44
C HIS A 199 -6.91 1.23 2.64
N ALA A 200 -6.15 2.29 2.99
CA ALA A 200 -6.18 3.56 2.27
C ALA A 200 -5.47 3.45 0.91
N VAL A 201 -4.35 2.72 0.86
CA VAL A 201 -3.66 2.42 -0.42
C VAL A 201 -4.57 1.59 -1.33
N LYS A 202 -5.23 0.55 -0.80
CA LYS A 202 -6.20 -0.29 -1.55
C LYS A 202 -7.43 0.50 -2.00
N ALA A 203 -7.87 1.48 -1.20
CA ALA A 203 -8.96 2.37 -1.54
C ALA A 203 -8.59 3.43 -2.60
N LYS A 204 -7.31 3.47 -3.03
CA LYS A 204 -6.79 4.40 -4.05
C LYS A 204 -6.99 5.86 -3.64
N VAL A 205 -6.64 6.18 -2.40
CA VAL A 205 -6.70 7.54 -1.85
C VAL A 205 -5.33 8.04 -1.39
N SER A 206 -4.24 7.34 -1.74
CA SER A 206 -2.88 7.70 -1.33
C SER A 206 -2.49 9.08 -1.87
N GLY A 207 -2.80 9.33 -3.14
CA GLY A 207 -2.52 10.62 -3.78
C GLY A 207 -3.26 11.77 -3.13
N ASP A 208 -4.52 11.57 -2.72
CA ASP A 208 -5.35 12.61 -2.10
C ASP A 208 -4.85 12.92 -0.68
N ILE A 209 -4.38 11.91 0.05
CA ILE A 209 -3.70 12.08 1.34
C ILE A 209 -2.39 12.87 1.16
N ILE A 210 -1.52 12.46 0.24
CA ILE A 210 -0.25 13.15 -0.05
C ILE A 210 -0.50 14.60 -0.47
N SER A 211 -1.48 14.83 -1.36
CA SER A 211 -1.88 16.17 -1.82
C SER A 211 -2.38 17.03 -0.66
N THR A 212 -3.15 16.45 0.28
CA THR A 212 -3.62 17.14 1.48
C THR A 212 -2.47 17.55 2.38
N ILE A 213 -1.50 16.67 2.61
CA ILE A 213 -0.32 16.94 3.44
C ILE A 213 0.51 18.09 2.83
N MET A 214 0.88 17.98 1.55
CA MET A 214 1.66 19.03 0.87
C MET A 214 0.88 20.35 0.78
N GLY A 215 -0.43 20.30 0.53
CA GLY A 215 -1.30 21.49 0.46
C GLY A 215 -1.47 22.24 1.78
N GLN A 216 -1.19 21.60 2.92
CA GLN A 216 -1.18 22.23 4.23
C GLN A 216 0.16 22.89 4.57
N GLY A 217 1.15 22.83 3.67
CA GLY A 217 2.45 23.46 3.84
C GLY A 217 3.50 22.57 4.53
N TYR A 218 3.20 21.28 4.73
CA TYR A 218 4.20 20.31 5.18
C TYR A 218 5.17 19.98 4.05
N GLU A 219 6.44 19.77 4.41
CA GLU A 219 7.43 19.17 3.52
C GLU A 219 7.41 17.65 3.71
N ILE A 220 7.43 16.89 2.61
CA ILE A 220 7.66 15.45 2.64
C ILE A 220 9.08 15.21 2.14
N SER A 221 10.03 15.03 3.04
CA SER A 221 11.46 14.83 2.72
C SER A 221 11.75 13.41 2.25
N ALA A 222 11.01 12.41 2.74
CA ALA A 222 11.09 11.04 2.28
C ALA A 222 9.74 10.36 2.18
N MET A 223 9.58 9.47 1.18
CA MET A 223 8.41 8.62 1.00
C MET A 223 8.85 7.27 0.45
N GLN A 224 8.42 6.19 1.08
CA GLN A 224 8.71 4.84 0.59
C GLN A 224 7.58 3.85 0.93
N SER A 225 7.28 2.96 -0.02
CA SER A 225 6.35 1.86 0.18
C SER A 225 7.03 0.66 0.82
N PHE A 226 6.35 0.02 1.76
CA PHE A 226 6.80 -1.21 2.40
C PHE A 226 5.69 -2.25 2.40
N ILE A 227 6.11 -3.51 2.41
CA ILE A 227 5.25 -4.64 2.73
C ILE A 227 5.82 -5.20 4.03
N LEU A 228 5.09 -5.02 5.12
CA LEU A 228 5.58 -5.36 6.46
C LEU A 228 5.18 -6.78 6.84
N GLU A 229 6.16 -7.57 7.27
CA GLU A 229 5.88 -8.78 8.02
C GLU A 229 5.33 -8.41 9.40
N ARG A 230 4.56 -9.34 10.00
CA ARG A 230 4.00 -9.15 11.35
C ARG A 230 5.05 -8.78 12.39
N ALA A 231 6.26 -9.34 12.32
CA ALA A 231 7.32 -9.05 13.28
C ALA A 231 7.72 -7.58 13.22
N SER A 232 7.99 -7.06 12.02
CA SER A 232 8.32 -5.64 11.80
C SER A 232 7.16 -4.71 12.17
N ALA A 233 5.92 -5.07 11.81
CA ALA A 233 4.75 -4.27 12.19
C ALA A 233 4.55 -4.23 13.72
N ALA A 234 4.80 -5.34 14.42
CA ALA A 234 4.69 -5.42 15.87
C ALA A 234 5.83 -4.69 16.60
N GLU A 235 7.03 -4.67 16.02
CA GLU A 235 8.16 -3.89 16.53
C GLU A 235 7.90 -2.39 16.37
N PHE A 236 7.48 -1.96 15.18
CA PHE A 236 7.11 -0.56 14.92
C PHE A 236 6.04 -0.05 15.89
N LEU A 237 5.02 -0.87 16.16
CA LEU A 237 3.90 -0.48 17.03
C LEU A 237 4.14 -0.78 18.52
N GLU A 238 5.32 -1.26 18.93
CA GLU A 238 5.54 -1.81 20.28
C GLU A 238 5.17 -0.82 21.39
N VAL A 239 5.44 0.46 21.22
CA VAL A 239 5.13 1.53 22.19
C VAL A 239 3.63 1.65 22.49
N TYR A 240 2.76 1.19 21.59
CA TYR A 240 1.30 1.20 21.74
C TYR A 240 0.77 -0.05 22.45
N LYS A 241 1.62 -1.05 22.70
CA LYS A 241 1.23 -2.32 23.31
C LYS A 241 0.78 -2.12 24.75
N GLY A 242 -0.48 -2.47 25.02
CA GLY A 242 -1.09 -2.29 26.34
C GLY A 242 -1.69 -0.90 26.59
N VAL A 243 -1.51 0.03 25.64
CA VAL A 243 -2.12 1.37 25.66
C VAL A 243 -3.31 1.43 24.70
N VAL A 244 -3.13 0.94 23.47
CA VAL A 244 -4.17 0.93 22.43
C VAL A 244 -5.01 -0.33 22.53
N GLN A 245 -6.34 -0.17 22.48
CA GLN A 245 -7.29 -1.28 22.40
C GLN A 245 -7.08 -2.04 21.09
N ASP A 246 -7.31 -3.35 21.11
CA ASP A 246 -7.16 -4.19 19.91
C ASP A 246 -5.78 -4.05 19.23
N TYR A 247 -4.72 -3.84 20.00
CA TYR A 247 -3.33 -3.74 19.54
C TYR A 247 -2.96 -4.80 18.49
N GLN A 248 -3.35 -6.05 18.71
CA GLN A 248 -3.06 -7.13 17.76
C GLN A 248 -3.74 -6.91 16.40
N THR A 249 -4.94 -6.36 16.38
CA THR A 249 -5.68 -6.04 15.14
C THR A 249 -5.07 -4.83 14.43
N HIS A 250 -4.48 -3.88 15.16
CA HIS A 250 -3.68 -2.83 14.55
C HIS A 250 -2.43 -3.37 13.85
N VAL A 251 -1.70 -4.28 14.50
CA VAL A 251 -0.57 -4.98 13.88
C VAL A 251 -1.04 -5.74 12.64
N ASP A 252 -2.16 -6.48 12.73
CA ASP A 252 -2.73 -7.21 11.59
C ASP A 252 -3.04 -6.30 10.41
N GLU A 253 -3.61 -5.12 10.64
CA GLU A 253 -3.96 -4.16 9.59
C GLU A 253 -2.72 -3.72 8.78
N PHE A 254 -1.59 -3.44 9.45
CA PHE A 254 -0.33 -3.07 8.79
C PHE A 254 0.24 -4.18 7.91
N THR A 255 -0.11 -5.44 8.16
CA THR A 255 0.35 -6.60 7.38
C THR A 255 -0.64 -7.01 6.29
N THR A 256 -1.73 -6.27 6.08
CA THR A 256 -2.72 -6.65 5.05
C THR A 256 -2.34 -6.20 3.64
N GLY A 257 -1.24 -5.47 3.46
CA GLY A 257 -0.78 -5.02 2.15
C GLY A 257 0.28 -3.93 2.25
N ILE A 258 0.40 -3.14 1.19
CA ILE A 258 1.38 -2.06 1.08
C ILE A 258 1.03 -0.95 2.07
N VAL A 259 2.03 -0.53 2.86
CA VAL A 259 2.02 0.75 3.55
C VAL A 259 2.88 1.76 2.80
N ILE A 260 2.59 3.04 2.93
CA ILE A 260 3.47 4.12 2.45
C ILE A 260 3.91 4.93 3.66
N ALA A 261 5.17 4.79 4.05
CA ALA A 261 5.78 5.58 5.12
C ALA A 261 6.34 6.88 4.54
N MET A 262 6.20 7.96 5.28
CA MET A 262 6.64 9.30 4.92
C MET A 262 7.31 9.95 6.12
N GLU A 263 8.44 10.60 5.86
CA GLU A 263 8.98 11.61 6.76
C GLU A 263 8.33 12.95 6.41
N VAL A 264 7.58 13.50 7.36
CA VAL A 264 6.89 14.79 7.20
C VAL A 264 7.55 15.82 8.11
N ARG A 265 8.02 16.92 7.52
CA ARG A 265 8.76 17.98 8.21
C ARG A 265 7.95 19.26 8.32
N ALA A 266 8.02 19.87 9.50
CA ALA A 266 7.47 21.19 9.81
C ALA A 266 7.98 21.65 11.18
N GLU A 267 7.80 22.93 11.48
CA GLU A 267 7.96 23.40 12.86
C GLU A 267 6.92 22.71 13.76
N SER A 268 7.37 22.08 14.85
CA SER A 268 6.51 21.26 15.71
C SER A 268 5.73 20.19 14.93
N ALA A 269 6.41 19.48 14.02
CA ALA A 269 5.80 18.53 13.08
C ALA A 269 4.82 17.56 13.73
N VAL A 270 5.17 16.93 14.85
CA VAL A 270 4.31 15.96 15.53
C VAL A 270 2.98 16.59 15.98
N SER A 271 3.00 17.69 16.73
CA SER A 271 1.77 18.27 17.28
C SER A 271 0.88 18.89 16.20
N THR A 272 1.48 19.54 15.20
CA THR A 272 0.74 20.14 14.09
C THR A 272 0.14 19.05 13.22
N PHE A 273 0.90 18.00 12.88
CA PHE A 273 0.40 16.91 12.03
C PHE A 273 -0.70 16.10 12.72
N ARG A 274 -0.62 15.84 14.04
CA ARG A 274 -1.72 15.19 14.78
C ARG A 274 -3.04 15.97 14.64
N SER A 275 -2.97 17.30 14.65
CA SER A 275 -4.14 18.15 14.43
C SER A 275 -4.69 18.02 13.00
N SER A 276 -3.80 17.90 12.00
CA SER A 276 -4.18 17.64 10.61
C SER A 276 -4.76 16.24 10.38
N ALA A 277 -4.16 15.22 10.99
CA ALA A 277 -4.62 13.84 10.94
C ALA A 277 -6.03 13.72 11.52
N GLY A 278 -6.32 14.47 12.58
CA GLY A 278 -7.58 14.41 13.32
C GLY A 278 -7.55 13.38 14.44
N PRO A 279 -8.61 13.30 15.26
CA PRO A 279 -8.66 12.39 16.39
C PRO A 279 -8.55 10.92 15.92
N TRP A 280 -8.01 10.07 16.79
CA TRP A 280 -7.86 8.64 16.52
C TRP A 280 -9.22 7.97 16.28
N ASP A 281 -10.25 8.40 17.02
CA ASP A 281 -11.62 7.95 16.82
C ASP A 281 -12.18 8.50 15.51
N VAL A 282 -12.49 7.61 14.58
CA VAL A 282 -12.89 7.96 13.22
C VAL A 282 -14.30 8.54 13.16
N GLU A 283 -15.21 8.13 14.02
CA GLU A 283 -16.57 8.70 14.08
C GLU A 283 -16.48 10.15 14.54
N MET A 284 -15.73 10.40 15.61
CA MET A 284 -15.43 11.76 16.08
C MET A 284 -14.71 12.59 15.01
N ALA A 285 -13.74 12.01 14.28
CA ALA A 285 -13.04 12.69 13.21
C ALA A 285 -14.00 13.12 12.10
N LYS A 286 -14.95 12.26 11.71
CA LYS A 286 -15.97 12.56 10.69
C LYS A 286 -16.93 13.67 11.13
N GLU A 287 -17.35 13.66 12.38
CA GLU A 287 -18.33 14.62 12.89
C GLU A 287 -17.72 16.00 13.18
N LEU A 288 -16.61 16.04 13.90
CA LEU A 288 -16.04 17.29 14.41
C LEU A 288 -14.94 17.86 13.50
N TYR A 289 -14.22 17.00 12.79
CA TYR A 289 -13.07 17.37 11.96
C TYR A 289 -13.16 16.76 10.55
N PRO A 290 -14.26 16.95 9.80
CA PRO A 290 -14.51 16.26 8.52
C PRO A 290 -13.46 16.54 7.43
N LYS A 291 -12.64 17.59 7.60
CA LYS A 291 -11.54 17.94 6.70
C LYS A 291 -10.19 17.31 7.09
N SER A 292 -10.11 16.69 8.27
CA SER A 292 -8.93 15.95 8.70
C SER A 292 -8.73 14.69 7.86
N ILE A 293 -7.51 14.17 7.81
CA ILE A 293 -7.20 12.97 7.01
C ILE A 293 -8.05 11.78 7.47
N ARG A 294 -8.16 11.57 8.78
CA ARG A 294 -8.99 10.50 9.39
C ARG A 294 -10.48 10.74 9.17
N GLY A 295 -10.94 11.98 9.23
CA GLY A 295 -12.33 12.33 8.95
C GLY A 295 -12.73 12.06 7.50
N LYS A 296 -11.84 12.32 6.55
CA LYS A 296 -12.10 12.15 5.11
C LYS A 296 -11.95 10.71 4.63
N HIS A 297 -10.97 9.97 5.15
CA HIS A 297 -10.56 8.67 4.62
C HIS A 297 -10.68 7.49 5.59
N GLY A 298 -10.92 7.76 6.88
CA GLY A 298 -11.07 6.71 7.88
C GLY A 298 -12.35 5.90 7.67
N VAL A 299 -12.23 4.59 7.81
CA VAL A 299 -13.35 3.64 7.79
C VAL A 299 -13.83 3.37 9.22
N ASP A 300 -12.91 2.95 10.09
CA ASP A 300 -13.10 2.65 11.50
C ASP A 300 -11.78 2.88 12.27
N ASN A 301 -11.76 2.66 13.59
CA ASN A 301 -10.60 2.96 14.44
C ASN A 301 -9.35 2.12 14.11
N ILE A 302 -9.49 0.93 13.53
CA ILE A 302 -8.37 0.13 13.03
C ILE A 302 -7.91 0.68 11.68
N ARG A 303 -8.86 0.86 10.76
CA ARG A 303 -8.71 1.34 9.39
C ARG A 303 -8.96 2.85 9.32
N ASN A 304 -8.12 3.60 9.99
CA ASN A 304 -8.25 5.05 10.17
C ASN A 304 -7.41 5.89 9.20
N ALA A 305 -7.18 5.42 7.98
CA ALA A 305 -6.34 6.00 6.93
C ALA A 305 -4.83 6.12 7.23
N VAL A 306 -4.45 6.86 8.29
CA VAL A 306 -3.05 7.16 8.60
C VAL A 306 -2.69 6.90 10.06
N HIS A 307 -1.52 6.30 10.24
CA HIS A 307 -0.73 6.43 11.47
C HIS A 307 0.07 7.72 11.43
N CYS A 308 0.25 8.35 12.59
CA CYS A 308 1.18 9.46 12.77
C CYS A 308 1.77 9.36 14.17
N THR A 309 3.03 9.78 14.32
CA THR A 309 3.71 9.84 15.62
C THR A 309 2.88 10.60 16.66
N ASP A 310 2.80 10.07 17.88
CA ASP A 310 2.02 10.66 18.97
C ASP A 310 2.83 11.55 19.92
N LEU A 311 4.13 11.28 20.10
CA LEU A 311 5.04 12.00 21.00
C LEU A 311 6.16 12.72 20.23
N PRO A 312 6.50 13.97 20.58
CA PRO A 312 7.57 14.72 19.90
C PRO A 312 8.92 14.01 19.83
N GLU A 313 9.29 13.30 20.91
CA GLU A 313 10.53 12.54 21.03
C GLU A 313 10.61 11.32 20.10
N ASP A 314 9.46 10.82 19.62
CA ASP A 314 9.38 9.61 18.79
C ASP A 314 9.40 9.91 17.29
N GLY A 315 9.29 11.18 16.88
CA GLY A 315 9.18 11.55 15.47
C GLY A 315 10.37 11.09 14.64
N GLN A 316 11.57 11.29 15.19
CA GLN A 316 12.82 10.89 14.54
C GLN A 316 12.99 9.36 14.57
N SER A 317 12.76 8.71 15.71
CA SER A 317 12.97 7.26 15.85
C SER A 317 12.00 6.44 15.01
N GLU A 318 10.74 6.86 14.89
CA GLU A 318 9.77 6.21 13.98
C GLU A 318 10.15 6.40 12.50
N CYS A 319 10.76 7.52 12.11
CA CYS A 319 11.30 7.72 10.76
C CYS A 319 12.55 6.85 10.52
N GLU A 320 13.48 6.80 11.47
CA GLU A 320 14.68 5.93 11.43
C GLU A 320 14.30 4.46 11.26
N TYR A 321 13.21 4.01 11.88
CA TYR A 321 12.71 2.65 11.71
C TYR A 321 12.47 2.29 10.24
N PHE A 322 11.77 3.14 9.48
CA PHE A 322 11.46 2.88 8.08
C PHE A 322 12.61 3.21 7.12
N PHE A 323 13.34 4.29 7.39
CA PHE A 323 14.30 4.85 6.45
C PHE A 323 15.75 4.44 6.70
N ASP A 324 16.01 3.69 7.77
CA ASP A 324 17.32 3.10 8.08
C ASP A 324 17.18 1.61 8.45
N LEU A 325 16.49 1.29 9.55
CA LEU A 325 16.48 -0.08 10.11
C LEU A 325 15.84 -1.11 9.17
N LEU A 326 14.69 -0.80 8.56
CA LEU A 326 14.02 -1.73 7.62
C LEU A 326 14.71 -1.86 6.26
N GLN A 327 15.68 -0.99 5.95
CA GLN A 327 16.35 -1.01 4.65
C GLN A 327 17.65 -1.83 4.66
N ASN A 328 18.13 -2.21 5.85
CA ASN A 328 19.39 -2.90 6.10
C ASN A 328 19.19 -4.36 6.57
#